data_AF-A0A4Y1RTN4-F1
#
_entry.id   AF-A0A4Y1RTN4-F1
#
_cell.length_a   1.000
_cell.length_b   1.000
_cell.length_c   1.000
_cell.angle_alpha   90.00
_cell.angle_beta   90.00
_cell.angle_gamma   90.00
#
_symmetry.space_group_name_H-M   'P 1'
#
loop_
_entity.id
_entity.type
_entity.pdbx_description
1 polymer ?
#
loop_
_entity_poly.entity_id
_entity_poly.type
_entity_poly.pdbx_seq_one_letter_code
_entity_poly.pdbx_strand_id
1 'polypeptide(L)'
;MTKAQLPDGSVTPRLKDFFDKMGAVETETYGMIVNTFEELEPAYVQAYKKVKNDKLWCIGPASLCNKDDLDKAQRGNKVSIDELHCFKWLDSWALASVLYACFGSMCHLSSEQLIEIGLALEASNKPFIWVVRGCIEIQELEKWIAESGFEERNRARSLVIHGWAPQTLILSHPAVGGFLTHCGWNSTLEGICAGVPLLTWPLHGDQFINEKLVEQILKISVRVGVEFSVLWERRRRLGWF
;
A
#
# COMPACT_ATOMS: atom_id res chain seq x y z
N MET A 1 15.54 7.29 -10.08
CA MET A 1 14.54 6.43 -10.76
C MET A 1 15.03 6.08 -12.14
N THR A 2 14.76 4.87 -12.61
CA THR A 2 14.98 4.48 -14.01
C THR A 2 13.76 4.84 -14.85
N LYS A 3 13.90 4.88 -16.19
CA LYS A 3 12.75 5.10 -17.11
C LYS A 3 11.63 4.06 -16.94
N ALA A 4 11.97 2.84 -16.52
CA ALA A 4 11.00 1.76 -16.33
C ALA A 4 10.12 1.92 -15.06
N GLN A 5 10.57 2.76 -14.12
CA GLN A 5 9.87 3.05 -12.86
C GLN A 5 9.04 4.33 -12.93
N LEU A 6 9.27 5.17 -13.95
CA LEU A 6 8.52 6.39 -14.12
C LEU A 6 7.07 6.05 -14.50
N PRO A 7 6.09 6.85 -14.05
CA PRO A 7 4.69 6.73 -14.47
C PRO A 7 4.52 6.86 -16.00
N ASP A 8 5.55 7.36 -16.70
CA ASP A 8 5.54 7.74 -18.09
C ASP A 8 5.85 6.61 -19.09
N GLY A 9 6.32 5.45 -18.61
CA GLY A 9 6.88 4.38 -19.45
C GLY A 9 5.96 3.79 -20.52
N SER A 10 4.65 4.05 -20.44
CA SER A 10 3.69 3.82 -21.53
C SER A 10 2.37 4.57 -21.30
N VAL A 11 2.41 5.89 -21.21
CA VAL A 11 1.19 6.71 -21.17
C VAL A 11 0.47 6.57 -22.52
N THR A 12 -0.72 5.99 -22.54
CA THR A 12 -1.55 5.98 -23.76
C THR A 12 -1.86 7.42 -24.16
N PRO A 13 -2.14 7.71 -25.45
CA PRO A 13 -2.54 9.06 -25.86
C PRO A 13 -3.69 9.62 -25.02
N ARG A 14 -4.62 8.75 -24.59
CA ARG A 14 -5.74 9.09 -23.72
C ARG A 14 -5.30 9.48 -22.30
N LEU A 15 -4.40 8.72 -21.69
CA LEU A 15 -3.85 9.06 -20.37
C LEU A 15 -3.01 10.33 -20.44
N LYS A 16 -2.31 10.56 -21.56
CA LYS A 16 -1.50 11.76 -21.76
C LYS A 16 -2.40 12.99 -21.84
N ASP A 17 -3.45 12.95 -22.65
CA ASP A 17 -4.46 14.01 -22.72
C ASP A 17 -5.11 14.27 -21.35
N PHE A 18 -5.36 13.22 -20.58
CA PHE A 18 -5.88 13.35 -19.22
C PHE A 18 -4.89 14.09 -18.28
N PHE A 19 -3.62 13.71 -18.27
CA PHE A 19 -2.60 14.39 -17.46
C PHE A 19 -2.32 15.82 -17.92
N ASP A 20 -2.30 16.07 -19.23
CA ASP A 20 -2.13 17.42 -19.80
C ASP A 20 -3.29 18.33 -19.35
N LYS A 21 -4.53 17.84 -19.38
CA LYS A 21 -5.72 18.54 -18.86
C LYS A 21 -5.65 18.78 -17.36
N MET A 22 -5.23 17.77 -16.58
CA MET A 22 -5.03 17.93 -15.14
C MET A 22 -4.01 19.02 -14.83
N GLY A 23 -2.87 19.02 -15.52
CA GLY A 23 -1.82 20.04 -15.34
C GLY A 23 -2.30 21.44 -15.70
N ALA A 24 -3.03 21.59 -16.81
CA ALA A 24 -3.62 22.89 -17.18
C ALA A 24 -4.57 23.41 -16.10
N VAL A 25 -5.51 22.58 -15.62
CA VAL A 25 -6.43 22.96 -14.54
C VAL A 25 -5.67 23.30 -13.26
N GLU A 26 -4.65 22.52 -12.91
CA GLU A 26 -3.83 22.75 -11.72
C GLU A 26 -3.17 24.15 -11.72
N THR A 27 -2.77 24.66 -12.89
CA THR A 27 -2.19 26.01 -13.03
C THR A 27 -3.20 27.13 -12.85
N GLU A 28 -4.48 26.88 -13.11
CA GLU A 28 -5.58 27.85 -12.98
C GLU A 28 -6.24 27.83 -11.60
N THR A 29 -5.99 26.80 -10.78
CA THR A 29 -6.55 26.71 -9.43
C THR A 29 -6.07 27.86 -8.53
N TYR A 30 -6.93 28.26 -7.58
CA TYR A 30 -6.55 29.25 -6.57
C TYR A 30 -5.36 28.78 -5.72
N GLY A 31 -5.32 27.49 -5.38
CA GLY A 31 -4.28 26.87 -4.58
C GLY A 31 -4.55 25.37 -4.43
N MET A 32 -3.70 24.69 -3.66
CA MET A 32 -3.74 23.24 -3.55
C MET A 32 -3.81 22.76 -2.11
N ILE A 33 -4.64 21.75 -1.90
CA ILE A 33 -4.75 21.02 -0.64
C ILE A 33 -4.11 19.66 -0.85
N VAL A 34 -3.13 19.32 -0.02
CA VAL A 34 -2.36 18.08 -0.14
C VAL A 34 -2.45 17.29 1.14
N ASN A 35 -2.72 15.99 1.01
CA ASN A 35 -2.68 15.05 2.12
C ASN A 35 -1.20 14.75 2.45
N THR A 36 -0.53 15.66 3.13
CA THR A 36 0.82 15.52 3.69
C THR A 36 0.97 16.50 4.85
N PHE A 37 2.13 16.55 5.51
CA PHE A 37 2.47 17.55 6.52
C PHE A 37 3.89 18.08 6.28
N GLU A 38 4.14 19.34 6.66
CA GLU A 38 5.34 20.10 6.35
C GLU A 38 6.64 19.39 6.74
N GLU A 39 6.67 18.76 7.90
CA GLU A 39 7.85 18.08 8.43
C GLU A 39 8.20 16.80 7.67
N LEU A 40 7.24 16.17 6.98
CA LEU A 40 7.47 14.97 6.20
C LEU A 40 8.24 15.29 4.90
N GLU A 41 7.90 16.40 4.26
CA GLU A 41 8.37 16.75 2.91
C GLU A 41 8.86 18.20 2.81
N PRO A 42 9.72 18.69 3.72
CA PRO A 42 9.97 20.13 3.88
C PRO A 42 10.50 20.79 2.62
N ALA A 43 11.43 20.14 1.91
CA ALA A 43 12.00 20.67 0.68
C ALA A 43 10.98 20.74 -0.46
N TYR A 44 10.14 19.71 -0.61
CA TYR A 44 9.11 19.64 -1.65
C TYR A 44 7.96 20.60 -1.39
N VAL A 45 7.50 20.69 -0.14
CA VAL A 45 6.49 21.65 0.30
C VAL A 45 6.97 23.09 0.07
N GLN A 46 8.22 23.41 0.42
CA GLN A 46 8.78 24.74 0.16
C GLN A 46 8.90 25.06 -1.33
N ALA A 47 9.36 24.11 -2.14
CA ALA A 47 9.46 24.31 -3.59
C ALA A 47 8.08 24.53 -4.22
N TYR A 48 7.09 23.76 -3.79
CA TYR A 48 5.75 23.82 -4.37
C TYR A 48 4.92 25.02 -3.86
N LYS A 49 5.13 25.45 -2.61
CA LYS A 49 4.61 26.74 -2.10
C LYS A 49 5.06 27.90 -2.99
N LYS A 50 6.33 27.95 -3.41
CA LYS A 50 6.82 28.98 -4.34
C LYS A 50 6.11 28.94 -5.69
N VAL A 51 5.88 27.75 -6.25
CA VAL A 51 5.16 27.59 -7.53
C VAL A 51 3.71 28.04 -7.41
N LYS A 52 3.08 27.85 -6.25
CA LYS A 52 1.68 28.20 -5.98
C LYS A 52 1.49 29.54 -5.24
N ASN A 53 2.51 30.41 -5.21
CA ASN A 53 2.46 31.71 -4.50
C ASN A 53 1.95 31.59 -3.05
N ASP A 54 2.52 30.65 -2.30
CA ASP A 54 2.20 30.28 -0.92
C ASP A 54 0.79 29.72 -0.67
N LYS A 55 0.03 29.41 -1.73
CA LYS A 55 -1.32 28.83 -1.65
C LYS A 55 -1.30 27.30 -1.71
N LEU A 56 -0.49 26.70 -0.84
CA LEU A 56 -0.42 25.25 -0.64
C LEU A 56 -0.70 24.94 0.83
N TRP A 57 -1.71 24.13 1.09
CA TRP A 57 -2.11 23.70 2.43
C TRP A 57 -1.91 22.20 2.58
N CYS A 58 -0.97 21.83 3.45
CA CYS A 58 -0.76 20.47 3.91
C CYS A 58 -1.78 20.20 5.02
N ILE A 59 -2.73 19.29 4.79
CA ILE A 59 -3.81 18.96 5.74
C ILE A 59 -3.78 17.50 6.18
N GLY A 60 -2.74 16.78 5.80
CA GLY A 60 -2.57 15.39 6.16
C GLY A 60 -2.03 15.23 7.57
N PRO A 61 -1.92 13.98 8.05
CA PRO A 61 -2.41 12.76 7.40
C PRO A 61 -3.93 12.59 7.56
N ALA A 62 -4.65 12.39 6.44
CA ALA A 62 -6.11 12.27 6.44
C ALA A 62 -6.66 11.09 7.25
N SER A 63 -5.82 10.11 7.61
CA SER A 63 -6.19 9.00 8.49
C SER A 63 -6.29 9.39 9.96
N LEU A 64 -5.67 10.49 10.39
CA LEU A 64 -5.70 10.92 11.80
C LEU A 64 -7.06 11.51 12.24
N CYS A 65 -8.01 11.68 11.32
CA CYS A 65 -9.38 11.99 11.69
C CYS A 65 -10.09 10.81 12.37
N ASN A 66 -9.61 9.57 12.18
CA ASN A 66 -10.11 8.36 12.83
C ASN A 66 -9.45 8.20 14.20
N LYS A 67 -10.16 8.56 15.28
CA LYS A 67 -9.55 8.71 16.61
C LYS A 67 -9.56 7.43 17.43
N ASP A 68 -10.72 6.82 17.57
CA ASP A 68 -10.89 5.59 18.35
C ASP A 68 -10.85 4.33 17.48
N ASP A 69 -10.86 3.17 18.12
CA ASP A 69 -10.71 1.89 17.43
C ASP A 69 -11.90 1.56 16.53
N LEU A 70 -13.12 1.98 16.90
CA LEU A 70 -14.32 1.78 16.08
C LEU A 70 -14.23 2.62 14.79
N ASP A 71 -13.85 3.89 14.92
CA ASP A 71 -13.65 4.80 13.79
C ASP A 71 -12.58 4.28 12.83
N LYS A 72 -11.48 3.73 13.37
CA LYS A 72 -10.38 3.17 12.57
C LYS A 72 -10.79 1.87 11.87
N ALA A 73 -11.59 1.04 12.53
CA ALA A 73 -12.03 -0.23 11.97
C ALA A 73 -13.03 -0.02 10.81
N GLN A 74 -13.90 0.98 10.95
CA GLN A 74 -14.88 1.36 9.92
C GLN A 74 -14.28 2.18 8.77
N ARG A 75 -12.99 2.52 8.83
CA ARG A 75 -12.33 3.29 7.77
C ARG A 75 -12.26 2.50 6.46
N GLY A 76 -12.87 3.04 5.41
CA GLY A 76 -12.82 2.48 4.07
C GLY A 76 -14.09 1.71 3.72
N ASN A 77 -13.95 0.44 3.34
CA ASN A 77 -15.09 -0.41 2.97
C ASN A 77 -15.45 -1.35 4.13
N LYS A 78 -16.59 -2.04 4.02
CA LYS A 78 -17.03 -3.02 5.00
C LYS A 78 -15.96 -4.10 5.20
N VAL A 79 -15.52 -4.24 6.45
CA VAL A 79 -14.48 -5.19 6.86
C VAL A 79 -14.93 -6.62 6.60
N SER A 80 -13.99 -7.45 6.12
CA SER A 80 -14.24 -8.85 5.73
C SER A 80 -13.81 -9.86 6.80
N ILE A 81 -13.44 -9.39 7.98
CA ILE A 81 -13.06 -10.18 9.16
C ILE A 81 -13.76 -9.60 10.40
N ASP A 82 -14.01 -10.43 11.41
CA ASP A 82 -14.39 -9.93 12.72
C ASP A 82 -13.23 -9.14 13.33
N GLU A 83 -13.44 -7.84 13.53
CA GLU A 83 -12.45 -6.91 14.07
C GLU A 83 -11.95 -7.39 15.44
N LEU A 84 -12.85 -7.92 16.28
CA LEU A 84 -12.50 -8.45 17.59
C LEU A 84 -11.62 -9.69 17.50
N HIS A 85 -11.88 -10.56 16.51
CA HIS A 85 -11.03 -11.72 16.25
C HIS A 85 -9.63 -11.31 15.78
N CYS A 86 -9.54 -10.37 14.85
CA CYS A 86 -8.27 -9.84 14.35
C CYS A 86 -7.45 -9.21 15.49
N PHE A 87 -8.08 -8.40 16.33
CA PHE A 87 -7.43 -7.73 17.45
C PHE A 87 -6.95 -8.74 18.51
N LYS A 88 -7.78 -9.71 18.91
CA LYS A 88 -7.37 -10.76 19.86
C LYS A 88 -6.22 -11.63 19.35
N TRP A 89 -6.17 -11.86 18.04
CA TRP A 89 -5.04 -12.58 17.45
C TRP A 89 -3.77 -11.73 17.53
N LEU A 90 -3.84 -10.43 17.25
CA LEU A 90 -2.72 -9.51 17.39
C LEU A 90 -2.24 -9.40 18.85
N ASP A 91 -3.15 -9.39 19.83
CA ASP A 91 -2.85 -9.40 21.28
C ASP A 91 -2.02 -10.63 21.71
N SER A 92 -2.08 -11.73 20.96
CA SER A 92 -1.35 -12.96 21.27
C SER A 92 0.14 -12.91 20.88
N TRP A 93 0.58 -11.86 20.18
CA TRP A 93 1.94 -11.73 19.68
C TRP A 93 2.75 -10.69 20.44
N ALA A 94 4.07 -10.91 20.47
CA ALA A 94 4.99 -9.95 21.06
C ALA A 94 5.00 -8.62 20.30
N LEU A 95 5.43 -7.55 20.98
CA LEU A 95 5.62 -6.23 20.39
C LEU A 95 6.49 -6.31 19.12
N ALA A 96 6.09 -5.57 18.09
CA ALA A 96 6.80 -5.45 16.81
C ALA A 96 7.25 -6.81 16.20
N SER A 97 6.41 -7.85 16.29
CA SER A 97 6.72 -9.19 15.79
C SER A 97 5.93 -9.61 14.55
N VAL A 98 4.79 -8.97 14.29
CA VAL A 98 3.84 -9.30 13.21
C VAL A 98 4.14 -8.50 11.96
N LEU A 99 4.19 -9.17 10.81
CA LEU A 99 4.22 -8.53 9.49
C LEU A 99 2.80 -8.35 8.96
N TYR A 100 2.41 -7.12 8.64
CA TYR A 100 1.18 -6.83 7.90
C TYR A 100 1.49 -6.71 6.41
N ALA A 101 0.81 -7.48 5.56
CA ALA A 101 0.97 -7.46 4.11
C ALA A 101 -0.34 -7.07 3.43
N CYS A 102 -0.36 -5.89 2.79
CA CYS A 102 -1.52 -5.38 2.07
C CYS A 102 -1.10 -4.48 0.90
N PHE A 103 -1.65 -4.76 -0.28
CA PHE A 103 -1.31 -4.07 -1.53
C PHE A 103 -2.37 -3.04 -1.95
N GLY A 104 -3.21 -2.61 -1.01
CA GLY A 104 -4.20 -1.56 -1.23
C GLY A 104 -5.45 -2.02 -2.00
N SER A 105 -6.22 -1.07 -2.49
CA SER A 105 -7.51 -1.32 -3.14
C SER A 105 -7.45 -1.47 -4.66
N MET A 106 -6.37 -1.00 -5.29
CA MET A 106 -6.19 -0.95 -6.73
C MET A 106 -4.92 -1.70 -7.17
N CYS A 107 -4.61 -2.82 -6.54
CA CYS A 107 -3.53 -3.71 -6.96
C CYS A 107 -4.00 -4.72 -8.01
N HIS A 108 -3.13 -5.03 -8.97
CA HIS A 108 -3.30 -6.12 -9.92
C HIS A 108 -2.04 -6.98 -9.88
N LEU A 109 -1.95 -7.86 -8.89
CA LEU A 109 -0.92 -8.90 -8.83
C LEU A 109 -1.45 -10.15 -9.53
N SER A 110 -0.56 -10.92 -10.17
CA SER A 110 -0.97 -12.20 -10.76
C SER A 110 -1.09 -13.25 -9.67
N SER A 111 -1.77 -14.36 -9.97
CA SER A 111 -1.88 -15.45 -9.01
C SER A 111 -0.51 -16.02 -8.65
N GLU A 112 0.42 -16.12 -9.60
CA GLU A 112 1.79 -16.57 -9.34
C GLU A 112 2.51 -15.63 -8.37
N GLN A 113 2.40 -14.31 -8.57
CA GLN A 113 3.01 -13.34 -7.65
C GLN A 113 2.41 -13.44 -6.24
N LEU A 114 1.10 -13.62 -6.13
CA LEU A 114 0.43 -13.79 -4.84
C LEU A 114 0.81 -15.11 -4.16
N ILE A 115 0.96 -16.20 -4.92
CA ILE A 115 1.44 -17.49 -4.43
C ILE A 115 2.86 -17.34 -3.87
N GLU A 116 3.78 -16.70 -4.62
CA GLU A 116 5.15 -16.44 -4.15
C GLU A 116 5.19 -15.57 -2.90
N ILE A 117 4.30 -14.56 -2.79
CA ILE A 117 4.16 -13.76 -1.56
C ILE A 117 3.72 -14.66 -0.40
N GLY A 118 2.70 -15.50 -0.60
CA GLY A 118 2.24 -16.45 0.42
C GLY A 118 3.34 -17.40 0.87
N LEU A 119 4.08 -18.00 -0.07
CA LEU A 119 5.21 -18.87 0.20
C LEU A 119 6.35 -18.15 0.94
N ALA A 120 6.66 -16.91 0.58
CA ALA A 120 7.67 -16.10 1.25
C ALA A 120 7.26 -15.75 2.69
N LEU A 121 5.99 -15.42 2.92
CA LEU A 121 5.44 -15.20 4.26
C LEU A 121 5.54 -16.47 5.11
N GLU A 122 5.18 -17.62 4.57
CA GLU A 122 5.30 -18.93 5.24
C GLU A 122 6.77 -19.26 5.57
N ALA A 123 7.68 -19.03 4.61
CA ALA A 123 9.11 -19.29 4.76
C ALA A 123 9.78 -18.34 5.78
N SER A 124 9.25 -17.12 5.97
CA SER A 124 9.78 -16.16 6.94
C SER A 124 9.73 -16.65 8.38
N ASN A 125 8.84 -17.61 8.67
CA ASN A 125 8.55 -18.12 10.01
C ASN A 125 8.21 -17.00 11.03
N LYS A 126 7.68 -15.87 10.54
CA LYS A 126 7.16 -14.76 11.34
C LYS A 126 5.63 -14.83 11.39
N PRO A 127 4.99 -14.32 12.45
CA PRO A 127 3.56 -14.13 12.43
C PRO A 127 3.19 -13.06 11.40
N PHE A 128 2.10 -13.27 10.66
CA PHE A 128 1.70 -12.33 9.62
C PHE A 128 0.19 -12.19 9.46
N ILE A 129 -0.23 -11.02 8.99
CA ILE A 129 -1.56 -10.79 8.44
C ILE A 129 -1.39 -10.55 6.96
N TRP A 130 -2.08 -11.32 6.11
CA TRP A 130 -2.04 -11.16 4.67
C TRP A 130 -3.42 -10.84 4.13
N VAL A 131 -3.57 -9.68 3.51
CA VAL A 131 -4.80 -9.25 2.86
C VAL A 131 -4.77 -9.68 1.41
N VAL A 132 -5.65 -10.60 1.06
CA VAL A 132 -5.85 -11.09 -0.31
C VAL A 132 -7.08 -10.40 -0.88
N ARG A 133 -6.90 -9.67 -1.99
CA ARG A 133 -8.01 -8.92 -2.59
C ARG A 133 -8.04 -8.96 -4.11
N GLY A 134 -9.25 -9.25 -4.60
CA GLY A 134 -9.85 -8.97 -5.91
C GLY A 134 -8.95 -8.60 -7.08
N CYS A 135 -7.99 -9.44 -7.47
CA CYS A 135 -7.39 -9.38 -8.80
C CYS A 135 -8.26 -10.22 -9.76
N ILE A 136 -8.27 -9.86 -11.05
CA ILE A 136 -9.10 -10.49 -12.11
C ILE A 136 -8.84 -12.02 -12.22
N GLU A 137 -7.72 -12.51 -11.67
CA GLU A 137 -7.21 -13.87 -11.81
C GLU A 137 -7.20 -14.69 -10.50
N ILE A 138 -7.91 -14.28 -9.43
CA ILE A 138 -7.83 -14.91 -8.09
C ILE A 138 -8.19 -16.41 -8.03
N GLN A 139 -8.88 -16.95 -9.02
CA GLN A 139 -9.32 -18.36 -9.03
C GLN A 139 -8.17 -19.34 -8.84
N GLU A 140 -7.01 -19.06 -9.43
CA GLU A 140 -5.83 -19.92 -9.31
C GLU A 140 -5.20 -19.81 -7.92
N LEU A 141 -5.18 -18.61 -7.34
CA LEU A 141 -4.74 -18.40 -5.96
C LEU A 141 -5.66 -19.14 -4.97
N GLU A 142 -6.98 -18.98 -5.09
CA GLU A 142 -7.96 -19.68 -4.24
C GLU A 142 -7.81 -21.19 -4.35
N LYS A 143 -7.65 -21.71 -5.57
CA LYS A 143 -7.38 -23.12 -5.81
C LYS A 143 -6.10 -23.57 -5.12
N TRP A 144 -5.00 -22.82 -5.26
CA TRP A 144 -3.74 -23.14 -4.60
C TRP A 144 -3.84 -23.09 -3.07
N ILE A 145 -4.53 -22.10 -2.50
CA ILE A 145 -4.78 -22.01 -1.05
C ILE A 145 -5.51 -23.27 -0.56
N ALA A 146 -6.57 -23.66 -1.28
CA ALA A 146 -7.40 -24.81 -0.93
C ALA A 146 -6.65 -26.16 -1.09
N GLU A 147 -5.99 -26.38 -2.22
CA GLU A 147 -5.31 -27.66 -2.53
C GLU A 147 -4.05 -27.86 -1.71
N SER A 148 -3.29 -26.78 -1.43
CA SER A 148 -2.11 -26.90 -0.58
C SER A 148 -2.49 -27.00 0.90
N GLY A 149 -3.61 -26.40 1.32
CA GLY A 149 -3.96 -26.22 2.72
C GLY A 149 -3.16 -25.10 3.39
N PHE A 150 -2.78 -24.06 2.63
CA PHE A 150 -1.90 -22.98 3.09
C PHE A 150 -2.37 -22.35 4.40
N GLU A 151 -3.65 -21.98 4.48
CA GLU A 151 -4.23 -21.36 5.67
C GLU A 151 -4.23 -22.31 6.87
N GLU A 152 -4.58 -23.58 6.68
CA GLU A 152 -4.59 -24.56 7.76
C GLU A 152 -3.20 -24.80 8.34
N ARG A 153 -2.19 -24.93 7.47
CA ARG A 153 -0.79 -25.12 7.91
C ARG A 153 -0.24 -23.90 8.66
N ASN A 154 -0.71 -22.70 8.32
CA ASN A 154 -0.21 -21.45 8.91
C ASN A 154 -1.12 -20.86 9.99
N ARG A 155 -2.30 -21.45 10.25
CA ARG A 155 -3.35 -20.93 11.14
C ARG A 155 -2.86 -20.44 12.50
N ALA A 156 -1.87 -21.12 13.08
CA ALA A 156 -1.32 -20.75 14.38
C ALA A 156 -0.57 -19.39 14.36
N ARG A 157 -0.04 -18.98 13.21
CA ARG A 157 0.81 -17.79 13.02
C ARG A 157 0.35 -16.86 11.90
N SER A 158 -0.82 -17.08 11.31
CA SER A 158 -1.31 -16.21 10.25
C SER A 158 -2.79 -15.91 10.35
N LEU A 159 -3.17 -14.69 9.96
CA LEU A 159 -4.52 -14.38 9.51
C LEU A 159 -4.50 -14.01 8.03
N VAL A 160 -5.25 -14.76 7.22
CA VAL A 160 -5.51 -14.40 5.82
C VAL A 160 -6.86 -13.73 5.75
N ILE A 161 -6.89 -12.48 5.28
CA ILE A 161 -8.12 -11.68 5.15
C ILE A 161 -8.47 -11.60 3.67
N HIS A 162 -9.53 -12.30 3.28
CA HIS A 162 -10.10 -12.22 1.93
C HIS A 162 -11.04 -11.01 1.84
N GLY A 163 -10.61 -9.95 1.18
CA GLY A 163 -11.42 -8.74 0.98
C GLY A 163 -10.82 -7.47 1.61
N TRP A 164 -11.57 -6.79 2.47
CA TRP A 164 -11.17 -5.53 3.10
C TRP A 164 -10.72 -5.75 4.55
N ALA A 165 -9.53 -5.24 4.89
CA ALA A 165 -8.98 -5.29 6.24
C ALA A 165 -9.14 -3.93 6.95
N PRO A 166 -9.30 -3.92 8.29
CA PRO A 166 -9.34 -2.68 9.07
C PRO A 166 -7.91 -2.12 9.22
N GLN A 167 -7.33 -1.64 8.12
CA GLN A 167 -5.90 -1.35 8.00
C GLN A 167 -5.38 -0.37 9.06
N THR A 168 -6.08 0.73 9.31
CA THR A 168 -5.64 1.71 10.32
C THR A 168 -5.67 1.12 11.73
N LEU A 169 -6.64 0.24 12.02
CA LEU A 169 -6.69 -0.48 13.30
C LEU A 169 -5.51 -1.45 13.42
N ILE A 170 -5.27 -2.27 12.38
CA ILE A 170 -4.14 -3.23 12.36
C ILE A 170 -2.81 -2.49 12.55
N LEU A 171 -2.55 -1.44 11.76
CA LEU A 171 -1.31 -0.67 11.84
C LEU A 171 -1.14 0.01 13.20
N SER A 172 -2.22 0.41 13.86
CA SER A 172 -2.15 1.01 15.20
C SER A 172 -1.80 0.01 16.30
N HIS A 173 -1.81 -1.30 16.02
CA HIS A 173 -1.59 -2.33 17.03
C HIS A 173 -0.09 -2.52 17.33
N PRO A 174 0.35 -2.51 18.60
CA PRO A 174 1.77 -2.58 18.98
C PRO A 174 2.52 -3.86 18.54
N ALA A 175 1.80 -4.94 18.29
CA ALA A 175 2.38 -6.18 17.78
C ALA A 175 2.86 -6.08 16.32
N VAL A 176 2.34 -5.13 15.53
CA VAL A 176 2.75 -4.94 14.13
C VAL A 176 4.14 -4.29 14.08
N GLY A 177 5.11 -5.04 13.55
CA GLY A 177 6.51 -4.62 13.44
C GLY A 177 6.95 -4.24 12.03
N GLY A 178 6.13 -4.51 11.02
CA GLY A 178 6.44 -4.16 9.64
C GLY A 178 5.21 -4.17 8.75
N PHE A 179 5.26 -3.36 7.69
CA PHE A 179 4.18 -3.24 6.71
C PHE A 179 4.71 -3.47 5.29
N LEU A 180 4.44 -4.64 4.71
CA LEU A 180 4.62 -4.90 3.29
C LEU A 180 3.50 -4.22 2.51
N THR A 181 3.87 -3.20 1.73
CA THR A 181 2.93 -2.28 1.07
C THR A 181 3.31 -2.01 -0.38
N HIS A 182 2.28 -1.79 -1.18
CA HIS A 182 2.39 -1.26 -2.53
C HIS A 182 2.82 0.22 -2.62
N CYS A 183 3.02 0.90 -1.50
CA CYS A 183 3.42 2.32 -1.44
C CYS A 183 2.37 3.32 -1.99
N GLY A 184 1.08 2.94 -2.05
CA GLY A 184 0.02 3.91 -2.30
C GLY A 184 -0.02 4.97 -1.19
N TRP A 185 -0.16 6.24 -1.55
CA TRP A 185 0.12 7.35 -0.63
C TRP A 185 -0.65 7.32 0.69
N ASN A 186 -1.94 6.93 0.67
CA ASN A 186 -2.72 6.78 1.89
C ASN A 186 -2.15 5.70 2.83
N SER A 187 -1.76 4.54 2.28
CA SER A 187 -1.18 3.44 3.07
C SER A 187 0.22 3.80 3.57
N THR A 188 1.01 4.51 2.77
CA THR A 188 2.31 5.04 3.18
C THR A 188 2.17 5.95 4.39
N LEU A 189 1.24 6.92 4.33
CA LEU A 189 0.98 7.82 5.46
C LEU A 189 0.45 7.07 6.69
N GLU A 190 -0.48 6.13 6.52
CA GLU A 190 -0.99 5.31 7.62
C GLU A 190 0.13 4.53 8.33
N GLY A 191 1.07 3.93 7.59
CA GLY A 191 2.24 3.25 8.15
C GLY A 191 3.19 4.21 8.88
N ILE A 192 3.46 5.38 8.29
CA ILE A 192 4.29 6.43 8.90
C ILE A 192 3.68 6.91 10.22
N CYS A 193 2.38 7.20 10.24
CA CYS A 193 1.68 7.67 11.44
C CYS A 193 1.68 6.64 12.56
N ALA A 194 1.62 5.36 12.20
CA ALA A 194 1.69 4.26 13.15
C ALA A 194 3.13 3.98 13.63
N GLY A 195 4.15 4.59 13.03
CA GLY A 195 5.55 4.32 13.34
C GLY A 195 6.02 2.94 12.89
N VAL A 196 5.37 2.36 11.87
CA VAL A 196 5.67 1.01 11.36
C VAL A 196 6.62 1.09 10.17
N PRO A 197 7.80 0.43 10.20
CA PRO A 197 8.71 0.36 9.05
C PRO A 197 8.06 -0.29 7.84
N LEU A 198 8.40 0.22 6.64
CA LEU A 198 7.77 -0.23 5.39
C LEU A 198 8.66 -1.23 4.65
N LEU A 199 8.06 -2.34 4.19
CA LEU A 199 8.63 -3.18 3.13
C LEU A 199 7.96 -2.78 1.82
N THR A 200 8.71 -2.26 0.87
CA THR A 200 8.13 -1.61 -0.31
C THR A 200 8.08 -2.54 -1.52
N TRP A 201 6.90 -2.64 -2.11
CA TRP A 201 6.63 -3.36 -3.35
C TRP A 201 5.74 -2.49 -4.26
N PRO A 202 6.27 -1.39 -4.83
CA PRO A 202 5.48 -0.53 -5.72
C PRO A 202 5.02 -1.31 -6.96
N LEU A 203 3.80 -1.02 -7.42
CA LEU A 203 3.18 -1.66 -8.58
C LEU A 203 3.01 -0.70 -9.75
N HIS A 204 2.42 0.48 -9.55
CA HIS A 204 2.11 1.41 -10.63
C HIS A 204 1.92 2.85 -10.14
N GLY A 205 1.67 3.77 -11.08
CA GLY A 205 1.37 5.17 -10.77
C GLY A 205 2.50 5.87 -10.01
N ASP A 206 2.14 6.59 -8.96
CA ASP A 206 3.03 7.33 -8.07
C ASP A 206 3.79 6.45 -7.07
N GLN A 207 3.49 5.15 -6.98
CA GLN A 207 4.00 4.27 -5.93
C GLN A 207 5.53 4.14 -5.93
N PHE A 208 6.17 4.17 -7.09
CA PHE A 208 7.64 4.17 -7.18
C PHE A 208 8.24 5.49 -6.66
N ILE A 209 7.55 6.62 -6.86
CA ILE A 209 7.98 7.92 -6.31
C ILE A 209 7.85 7.87 -4.78
N ASN A 210 6.73 7.35 -4.29
CA ASN A 210 6.48 7.17 -2.86
C ASN A 210 7.52 6.24 -2.21
N GLU A 211 7.86 5.12 -2.86
CA GLU A 211 8.96 4.23 -2.43
C GLU A 211 10.26 5.00 -2.27
N LYS A 212 10.64 5.82 -3.27
CA LYS A 212 11.91 6.57 -3.22
C LYS A 212 11.93 7.59 -2.09
N LEU A 213 10.81 8.25 -1.82
CA LEU A 213 10.69 9.14 -0.66
C LEU A 213 10.98 8.37 0.64
N VAL A 214 10.29 7.26 0.87
CA VAL A 214 10.41 6.51 2.14
C VAL A 214 11.75 5.77 2.29
N GLU A 215 12.35 5.32 1.18
CA GLU A 215 13.62 4.60 1.15
C GLU A 215 14.81 5.56 1.26
N GLN A 216 14.88 6.54 0.35
CA GLN A 216 16.13 7.30 0.11
C GLN A 216 16.18 8.59 0.93
N ILE A 217 15.03 9.21 1.16
CA ILE A 217 14.94 10.48 1.87
C ILE A 217 14.66 10.23 3.35
N LEU A 218 13.57 9.54 3.66
CA LEU A 218 13.13 9.31 5.04
C LEU A 218 13.87 8.14 5.72
N LYS A 219 14.37 7.17 4.94
CA LYS A 219 15.13 6.00 5.42
C LYS A 219 14.34 5.15 6.43
N ILE A 220 13.04 4.98 6.18
CA ILE A 220 12.12 4.22 7.02
C ILE A 220 11.62 2.93 6.35
N SER A 221 12.22 2.56 5.22
CA SER A 221 11.79 1.40 4.44
C SER A 221 12.94 0.55 3.92
N VAL A 222 12.59 -0.70 3.59
CA VAL A 222 13.44 -1.63 2.84
C VAL A 222 12.69 -2.07 1.59
N ARG A 223 13.33 -1.95 0.42
CA ARG A 223 12.74 -2.36 -0.85
C ARG A 223 12.83 -3.86 -1.06
N VAL A 224 11.76 -4.45 -1.56
CA VAL A 224 11.77 -5.86 -2.01
C VAL A 224 12.52 -6.01 -3.33
N GLY A 225 12.64 -4.94 -4.12
CA GLY A 225 13.48 -4.90 -5.32
C GLY A 225 12.72 -4.83 -6.64
N VAL A 226 11.45 -4.41 -6.65
CA VAL A 226 10.70 -4.23 -7.91
C VAL A 226 11.37 -3.16 -8.77
N GLU A 227 11.54 -3.47 -10.07
CA GLU A 227 12.24 -2.58 -11.03
C GLU A 227 11.34 -2.06 -12.14
N PHE A 228 10.15 -2.63 -12.33
CA PHE A 228 9.25 -2.34 -13.45
C PHE A 228 7.84 -2.03 -12.96
N SER A 229 7.23 -1.00 -13.54
CA SER A 229 5.82 -0.67 -13.31
C SER A 229 4.89 -1.67 -14.02
N VAL A 230 3.89 -2.18 -13.29
CA VAL A 230 2.85 -3.06 -13.81
C VAL A 230 1.88 -2.24 -14.65
N LEU A 231 1.84 -2.52 -15.95
CA LEU A 231 1.04 -1.77 -16.91
C LEU A 231 -0.43 -2.18 -16.85
N TRP A 232 -1.31 -1.20 -16.62
CA TRP A 232 -2.75 -1.38 -16.49
C TRP A 232 -3.42 -2.05 -17.71
N GLU A 233 -2.87 -1.89 -18.92
CA GLU A 233 -3.46 -2.43 -20.16
C GLU A 233 -2.69 -3.61 -20.80
N ARG A 234 -1.47 -3.93 -20.36
CA ARG A 234 -0.59 -4.85 -21.11
C ARG A 234 -0.69 -6.34 -20.71
N ARG A 235 -1.48 -6.69 -19.68
CA ARG A 235 -1.75 -8.10 -19.36
C ARG A 235 -2.59 -8.83 -20.41
N ARG A 236 -3.34 -8.12 -21.28
CA ARG A 236 -4.04 -8.78 -22.40
C ARG A 236 -3.12 -9.23 -23.55
N ARG A 237 -1.85 -8.83 -23.59
CA ARG A 237 -0.99 -9.04 -24.78
C ARG A 237 0.34 -9.71 -24.54
N LEU A 238 0.82 -9.80 -23.31
CA LEU A 238 2.14 -10.34 -23.04
C LEU A 238 1.96 -11.45 -22.00
N GLY A 239 1.64 -12.65 -22.50
CA GLY A 239 1.74 -13.89 -21.75
C GLY A 239 3.18 -14.08 -21.32
N TRP A 240 3.50 -13.57 -20.13
CA TRP A 240 4.72 -13.93 -19.43
C TRP A 240 4.35 -15.09 -18.51
N PHE A 241 4.51 -16.25 -19.14
CA PHE A 241 4.35 -17.64 -18.71
C PHE A 241 2.92 -18.10 -18.41
#